data_AF-A0A2E1MPY7-F1
#
_entry.id   AF-A0A2E1MPY7-F1
#
_cell.length_a   1.000
_cell.length_b   1.000
_cell.length_c   1.000
_cell.angle_alpha   90.00
_cell.angle_beta   90.00
_cell.angle_gamma   90.00
#
_symmetry.space_group_name_H-M   'P 1'
#
loop_
_entity.id
_entity.type
_entity.pdbx_description
1 polymer ?
#
loop_
_entity_poly.entity_id
_entity_poly.type
_entity_poly.pdbx_seq_one_letter_code
_entity_poly.pdbx_strand_id
1 'polypeptide(L)' 'MNRFVLQVFLFLAFIPLAILIGYGILVIAPIFCCFLAINSYKFNNYKEMYIWMAFGAFSFLLALFMLGVL' A
#
# COMPACT_ATOMS: atom_id res chain seq x y z
N MET A 1 8.17 -29.43 -25.80
CA MET A 1 8.24 -28.28 -24.85
C MET A 1 8.15 -28.85 -23.44
N ASN A 2 9.13 -28.59 -22.57
CA ASN A 2 9.17 -29.19 -21.24
C ASN A 2 8.05 -28.59 -20.36
N ARG A 3 7.17 -29.44 -19.80
CA ARG A 3 6.02 -29.01 -18.98
C ARG A 3 6.45 -28.12 -17.80
N PHE A 4 7.62 -28.42 -17.23
CA PHE A 4 8.21 -27.63 -16.15
C PHE A 4 8.53 -26.19 -16.57
N VAL A 5 9.12 -26.00 -17.75
CA VAL A 5 9.47 -24.67 -18.28
C VAL A 5 8.21 -23.83 -18.51
N LEU A 6 7.15 -24.44 -19.02
CA LEU A 6 5.87 -23.75 -19.23
C LEU A 6 5.22 -23.32 -17.90
N GLN A 7 5.28 -24.17 -16.86
CA GLN A 7 4.77 -23.83 -15.53
C GLN A 7 5.54 -22.68 -14.87
N VAL A 8 6.87 -22.70 -14.97
CA VAL A 8 7.72 -21.61 -14.45
C VAL A 8 7.41 -20.30 -15.18
N PHE A 9 7.31 -20.33 -16.50
CA PHE A 9 6.94 -19.14 -17.29
C PHE A 9 5.58 -18.56 -16.90
N LEU A 10 4.57 -19.42 -16.73
CA LEU A 10 3.24 -19.00 -16.27
C LEU A 10 3.29 -18.36 -14.89
N PHE A 11 4.05 -18.90 -13.93
CA PHE A 11 4.22 -18.31 -12.61
C PHE A 11 4.90 -16.93 -12.67
N LEU A 12 5.98 -16.81 -13.46
CA LEU A 12 6.67 -15.53 -13.64
C LEU A 12 5.75 -14.46 -14.26
N ALA A 13 4.83 -14.85 -15.14
CA ALA A 13 3.86 -13.94 -15.74
C ALA A 13 2.88 -13.31 -14.73
N PHE A 14 2.70 -13.90 -13.53
CA PHE A 14 1.87 -13.31 -12.47
C PHE A 14 2.62 -12.29 -11.61
N ILE A 15 3.96 -12.25 -11.65
CA ILE A 15 4.76 -11.32 -10.86
C ILE A 15 4.42 -9.85 -11.18
N PRO A 16 4.32 -9.43 -12.45
CA PRO A 16 3.90 -8.05 -12.79
C PRO A 16 2.52 -7.71 -12.24
N LEU A 17 1.58 -8.66 -12.26
CA LEU A 17 0.23 -8.44 -11.75
C LEU A 17 0.24 -8.25 -10.22
N ALA A 18 1.01 -9.07 -9.50
CA ALA A 18 1.18 -8.93 -8.06
C ALA A 18 1.82 -7.58 -7.69
N ILE A 19 2.82 -7.13 -8.45
CA ILE A 19 3.45 -5.82 -8.28
C ILE A 19 2.42 -4.71 -8.50
N LEU A 20 1.63 -4.78 -9.59
CA LEU A 20 0.61 -3.78 -9.90
C LEU A 20 -0.43 -3.66 -8.77
N ILE A 21 -0.92 -4.79 -8.27
CA ILE A 21 -1.87 -4.83 -7.14
C ILE A 21 -1.23 -4.23 -5.88
N GLY A 22 0.01 -4.62 -5.57
CA GLY A 22 0.75 -4.11 -4.43
C GLY A 22 0.94 -2.59 -4.47
N TYR A 23 1.24 -2.04 -5.65
CA TYR A 23 1.31 -0.60 -5.89
C TYR A 23 -0.03 0.09 -5.63
N GLY A 24 -1.12 -0.48 -6.16
CA GLY A 24 -2.47 0.06 -5.91
C GLY A 24 -2.81 0.15 -4.43
N ILE A 25 -2.50 -0.89 -3.67
CA ILE A 25 -2.71 -0.92 -2.21
C ILE A 25 -1.86 0.16 -1.51
N LEU A 26 -0.59 0.27 -1.88
CA LEU A 26 0.34 1.26 -1.31
C LEU A 26 -0.13 2.70 -1.52
N VAL A 27 -0.63 3.02 -2.71
CA VAL A 27 -1.14 4.37 -3.04
C VAL A 27 -2.44 4.69 -2.29
N ILE A 28 -3.24 3.68 -1.96
CA ILE A 28 -4.51 3.85 -1.24
C ILE A 28 -4.32 3.91 0.28
N ALA A 29 -3.23 3.35 0.81
CA ALA A 29 -2.96 3.29 2.25
C ALA A 29 -3.00 4.65 2.99
N PRO A 30 -2.45 5.76 2.45
CA PRO A 30 -2.54 7.08 3.09
C PRO A 30 -3.99 7.55 3.25
N ILE A 31 -4.84 7.27 2.26
CA ILE A 31 -6.26 7.66 2.27
C ILE A 31 -6.99 6.96 3.43
N PHE A 32 -6.76 5.66 3.61
CA PHE A 32 -7.30 4.90 4.75
C PHE A 32 -6.84 5.47 6.09
N CYS A 33 -5.54 5.78 6.22
CA CYS A 33 -5.00 6.37 7.44
C CYS A 33 -5.66 7.72 7.76
N CYS A 34 -5.92 8.56 6.74
CA CYS A 34 -6.63 9.83 6.90
C CYS A 34 -8.06 9.62 7.43
N PHE A 35 -8.82 8.69 6.85
CA PHE A 35 -10.18 8.39 7.33
C PHE A 35 -10.18 7.91 8.78
N LEU A 36 -9.23 7.04 9.14
CA LEU A 36 -9.10 6.55 10.51
C LEU A 36 -8.71 7.67 11.48
N ALA A 37 -7.77 8.55 11.11
CA ALA A 37 -7.40 9.70 11.92
C ALA A 37 -8.60 10.64 12.18
N ILE A 38 -9.37 10.96 11.14
CA ILE A 38 -10.59 11.78 11.26
C ILE A 38 -11.61 11.11 12.18
N ASN A 39 -11.78 9.79 12.04
CA ASN A 39 -12.71 9.04 12.88
C ASN A 39 -12.27 9.04 14.35
N SER A 40 -10.99 8.80 14.63
CA SER A 40 -10.44 8.87 15.98
C SER A 40 -10.60 10.27 16.59
N TYR A 41 -10.41 11.33 15.79
CA TYR A 41 -10.68 12.71 16.23
C TYR A 41 -12.15 12.91 16.61
N LYS A 42 -13.09 12.43 15.79
CA LYS A 42 -14.54 12.51 16.06
C LYS A 42 -14.95 11.81 17.37
N PHE A 43 -14.25 10.75 17.75
CA PHE A 43 -14.46 10.02 19.02
C PHE A 43 -13.59 10.53 20.18
N ASN A 44 -12.93 11.69 20.03
CA ASN A 44 -12.01 12.28 21.02
C ASN A 44 -10.84 11.35 21.43
N ASN A 45 -10.48 10.37 20.59
CA ASN A 45 -9.34 9.49 20.81
C ASN A 45 -8.09 10.06 20.14
N TYR A 46 -7.50 11.08 20.77
CA TYR A 46 -6.34 11.78 20.20
C TYR A 46 -5.09 10.91 20.08
N LYS A 47 -4.89 9.95 21.01
CA LYS A 47 -3.76 9.02 20.94
C LYS A 47 -3.79 8.22 19.64
N GLU A 48 -4.96 7.67 19.32
CA GLU A 48 -5.14 6.88 18.09
C GLU A 48 -5.10 7.77 16.84
N MET A 49 -5.65 8.99 16.90
CA MET A 49 -5.52 9.99 15.83
C MET A 49 -4.05 10.24 15.46
N TYR A 50 -3.19 10.52 16.45
CA TYR A 50 -1.77 10.76 16.17
C TYR A 50 -1.05 9.54 15.61
N ILE A 51 -1.44 8.33 16.02
CA ILE A 51 -0.91 7.08 15.45
C ILE A 51 -1.29 6.98 13.97
N TRP A 52 -2.57 7.19 13.63
CA TRP A 52 -3.03 7.16 12.24
C TRP A 52 -2.40 8.26 11.39
N MET A 53 -2.19 9.45 11.94
CA MET A 53 -1.45 10.53 11.26
C MET A 53 0.00 10.14 10.97
N ALA A 54 0.70 9.52 11.93
CA ALA A 54 2.08 9.07 11.72
C ALA A 54 2.16 7.96 10.65
N PHE A 55 1.27 6.98 10.69
CA PHE A 55 1.18 5.95 9.64
C PHE A 55 0.76 6.52 8.29
N GLY A 56 -0.13 7.52 8.28
CA GLY A 56 -0.52 8.25 7.07
C GLY A 56 0.66 8.97 6.41
N ALA A 57 1.46 9.69 7.21
CA ALA A 57 2.66 10.36 6.71
C ALA A 57 3.71 9.35 6.20
N PHE A 58 3.95 8.27 6.95
CA PHE A 58 4.88 7.22 6.53
C PHE A 58 4.45 6.53 5.23
N SER A 59 3.18 6.13 5.14
CA SER A 59 2.63 5.50 3.93
C SER A 59 2.64 6.44 2.73
N PHE A 60 2.42 7.75 2.94
CA PHE A 60 2.48 8.75 1.88
C PHE A 60 3.90 8.88 1.32
N LEU A 61 4.91 9.00 2.18
CA LEU A 61 6.31 9.05 1.75
C LEU A 61 6.73 7.76 1.02
N LEU A 62 6.31 6.61 1.54
CA LEU A 62 6.58 5.31 0.91
C LEU A 62 5.93 5.21 -0.47
N ALA A 63 4.69 5.70 -0.62
CA ALA A 63 4.01 5.74 -1.91
C ALA A 63 4.71 6.67 -2.90
N LEU A 64 5.15 7.86 -2.46
CA LEU A 64 5.90 8.79 -3.32
C LEU A 64 7.23 8.20 -3.79
N PHE A 65 7.97 7.52 -2.90
CA PHE A 65 9.21 6.84 -3.24
C PHE A 65 8.99 5.73 -4.28
N MET A 66 7.96 4.91 -4.08
CA MET A 66 7.60 3.83 -5.01
C MET A 66 7.16 4.39 -6.37
N LEU A 67 6.41 5.50 -6.40
CA LEU A 67 6.03 6.18 -7.64
C LEU A 67 7.21 6.91 -8.31
N GLY A 68 8.39 6.97 -7.69
CA GLY A 68 9.57 7.67 -8.21
C GLY A 68 9.48 9.20 -8.17
N VAL A 69 8.59 9.74 -7.31
CA VAL A 69 8.46 11.19 -7.11
C VAL A 69 9.50 11.71 -6.12
N LEU A 70 9.85 10.89 -5.12
CA LEU A 70 10.90 11.11 -4.11
C LEU A 70 12.04 10.13 -4.35
#